data_AF-A0AAN7BZS5-F1
#
_entry.id   AF-A0AAN7BZS5-F1
#
_cell.length_a   1.000
_cell.length_b   1.000
_cell.length_c   1.000
_cell.angle_alpha   90.00
_cell.angle_beta   90.00
_cell.angle_gamma   90.00
#
_symmetry.space_group_name_H-M   'P 1'
#
loop_
_entity.id
_entity.type
_entity.pdbx_description
1 polymer ?
#
loop_
_entity_poly.entity_id
_entity_poly.type
_entity_poly.pdbx_seq_one_letter_code
_entity_poly.pdbx_strand_id
1 'polypeptide(L)'
;MSQVPDSVEPYPGWAQENNGPRILAVTGTMTTLGFLFVVARISSRMISIERLGIDDYLVVVSTLLSILHVAFIAVAISYGAGRHIATLPPQDIPHAIVYTLVGSTPGVLSFVVPKFAIVILLAKILDPGRWHKLFMWVISAVYSLMSVGIVVAVWLQCTPVGVQWYGAKGTCWSPIILSTASLVHGICSALFDLYLAVYPTIVMVTIFVINWKKKVALSTALGFGYW
;
A
#
# COMPACT_ATOMS: atom_id res chain seq x y z
N MET A 1 -23.63 16.38 23.86
CA MET A 1 -24.98 16.19 23.30
C MET A 1 -25.43 17.50 22.68
N SER A 2 -25.35 17.58 21.36
CA SER A 2 -26.02 18.59 20.55
C SER A 2 -27.02 17.79 19.73
N GLN A 3 -28.32 18.06 19.89
CA GLN A 3 -29.33 17.58 18.96
C GLN A 3 -28.89 18.03 17.56
N VAL A 4 -28.68 17.06 16.67
CA VAL A 4 -28.55 17.33 15.24
C VAL A 4 -29.96 17.73 14.80
N PRO A 5 -30.21 19.00 14.43
CA PRO A 5 -31.52 19.39 13.91
C PRO A 5 -31.79 18.59 12.64
N ASP A 6 -33.05 18.26 12.39
CA ASP A 6 -33.53 17.46 11.26
C ASP A 6 -32.65 17.66 10.01
N SER A 7 -32.00 16.58 9.60
CA SER A 7 -30.95 16.56 8.59
C SER A 7 -31.40 17.24 7.31
N VAL A 8 -30.95 18.47 7.09
CA VAL A 8 -30.92 19.07 5.76
C VAL A 8 -29.96 18.22 4.94
N GLU A 9 -30.49 17.28 4.15
CA GLU A 9 -29.70 16.61 3.13
C GLU A 9 -29.08 17.70 2.24
N PRO A 10 -27.74 17.76 2.11
CA PRO A 10 -27.10 18.76 1.25
C PRO A 10 -27.57 18.66 -0.20
N TYR A 11 -27.98 17.47 -0.63
CA TYR A 11 -28.58 17.14 -1.92
C TYR A 11 -29.32 15.78 -1.81
N PRO A 12 -30.30 15.50 -2.68
CA PRO A 12 -31.10 14.26 -2.61
C PRO A 12 -30.23 13.01 -2.76
N GLY A 13 -30.41 12.05 -1.84
CA GLY A 13 -29.69 10.76 -1.87
C GLY A 13 -28.34 10.76 -1.16
N TRP A 14 -27.92 11.90 -0.59
CA TRP A 14 -26.69 12.02 0.20
C TRP A 14 -26.58 10.94 1.29
N ALA A 15 -27.67 10.68 2.02
CA ALA A 15 -27.66 9.71 3.11
C ALA A 15 -27.50 8.24 2.67
N GLN A 16 -27.81 7.93 1.40
CA GLN A 16 -27.73 6.58 0.82
C GLN A 16 -26.37 6.29 0.18
N GLU A 17 -25.50 7.29 0.02
CA GLU A 17 -24.18 7.10 -0.56
C GLU A 17 -23.31 6.19 0.32
N ASN A 18 -22.86 5.09 -0.26
CA ASN A 18 -22.00 4.12 0.40
C ASN A 18 -20.87 3.67 -0.53
N ASN A 19 -19.64 4.10 -0.21
CA ASN A 19 -18.44 3.72 -0.94
C ASN A 19 -17.76 2.46 -0.38
N GLY A 20 -18.19 1.96 0.78
CA GLY A 20 -17.60 0.79 1.44
C GLY A 20 -17.49 -0.44 0.53
N PRO A 21 -18.58 -0.90 -0.12
CA PRO A 21 -18.52 -2.05 -1.02
C PRO A 21 -17.56 -1.86 -2.20
N ARG A 22 -17.46 -0.64 -2.74
CA ARG A 22 -16.52 -0.33 -3.83
C ARG A 22 -15.07 -0.42 -3.36
N ILE A 23 -14.77 0.12 -2.19
CA ILE A 23 -13.44 0.06 -1.58
C ILE A 23 -13.04 -1.41 -1.36
N LEU A 24 -13.92 -2.21 -0.76
CA LEU A 24 -13.65 -3.62 -0.49
C LEU A 24 -13.48 -4.45 -1.76
N ALA A 25 -14.29 -4.20 -2.79
CA ALA A 25 -14.19 -4.88 -4.07
C ALA A 25 -12.82 -4.61 -4.73
N VAL A 26 -12.38 -3.35 -4.76
CA VAL A 26 -11.10 -2.98 -5.40
C VAL A 26 -9.90 -3.50 -4.59
N THR A 27 -9.87 -3.26 -3.27
CA THR A 27 -8.75 -3.70 -2.44
C THR A 27 -8.68 -5.22 -2.32
N GLY A 28 -9.82 -5.90 -2.20
CA GLY A 28 -9.91 -7.35 -2.12
C GLY A 28 -9.48 -8.04 -3.41
N THR A 29 -9.95 -7.57 -4.58
CA THR A 29 -9.55 -8.14 -5.87
C THR A 29 -8.06 -7.95 -6.14
N MET A 30 -7.53 -6.74 -5.92
CA MET A 30 -6.10 -6.46 -6.12
C MET A 30 -5.21 -7.28 -5.18
N THR A 31 -5.62 -7.44 -3.92
CA THR A 31 -4.90 -8.26 -2.94
C THR A 31 -4.93 -9.74 -3.32
N THR A 32 -6.07 -10.25 -3.80
CA THR A 32 -6.21 -11.63 -4.26
C THR A 32 -5.31 -11.90 -5.47
N LEU A 33 -5.30 -10.99 -6.45
CA LEU A 33 -4.38 -11.08 -7.59
C LEU A 33 -2.92 -11.07 -7.15
N GLY A 34 -2.54 -10.15 -6.27
CA GLY A 34 -1.19 -10.09 -5.70
C GLY A 34 -0.79 -11.39 -5.00
N PHE A 35 -1.69 -11.96 -4.20
CA PHE A 35 -1.47 -13.26 -3.54
C PHE A 35 -1.21 -14.38 -4.55
N LEU A 36 -2.00 -14.46 -5.63
CA LEU A 36 -1.78 -15.45 -6.70
C LEU A 36 -0.40 -15.31 -7.35
N PHE A 37 0.04 -14.08 -7.63
CA PHE A 37 1.38 -13.83 -8.18
C PHE A 37 2.49 -14.26 -7.22
N VAL A 38 2.33 -14.04 -5.91
CA VAL A 38 3.30 -14.47 -4.90
C VAL A 38 3.36 -15.99 -4.78
N VAL A 39 2.21 -16.66 -4.77
CA VAL A 39 2.14 -18.12 -4.79
C VAL A 39 2.81 -18.69 -6.04
N ALA A 40 2.55 -18.10 -7.22
CA ALA A 40 3.20 -18.49 -8.47
C ALA A 40 4.73 -18.27 -8.40
N ARG A 41 5.20 -17.14 -7.85
CA ARG A 41 6.62 -16.84 -7.66
C ARG A 41 7.31 -17.89 -6.79
N ILE A 42 6.73 -18.21 -5.64
CA ILE A 42 7.31 -19.19 -4.69
C ILE A 42 7.31 -20.58 -5.32
N SER A 43 6.21 -20.97 -5.96
CA SER A 43 6.10 -22.27 -6.64
C SER A 43 7.15 -22.42 -7.74
N SER A 44 7.35 -21.37 -8.55
CA SER A 44 8.39 -21.35 -9.59
C SER A 44 9.80 -21.55 -9.02
N ARG A 45 10.14 -20.87 -7.92
CA ARG A 45 11.45 -21.05 -7.26
C ARG A 45 11.62 -22.44 -6.63
N MET A 46 10.57 -22.98 -6.02
CA MET A 46 10.60 -24.34 -5.46
C MET A 46 10.81 -25.40 -6.56
N ILE A 47 10.14 -25.25 -7.71
CA ILE A 47 10.29 -26.15 -8.86
C ILE A 47 11.70 -26.03 -9.45
N SER A 48 12.27 -24.83 -9.48
CA SER A 48 13.61 -24.57 -10.05
C SER A 48 14.79 -24.97 -9.15
N ILE A 49 14.54 -25.60 -7.98
CA ILE A 49 15.55 -25.99 -6.97
C ILE A 49 16.45 -24.81 -6.55
N GLU A 50 15.94 -23.58 -6.66
CA GLU A 50 16.65 -22.40 -6.16
C GLU A 50 16.32 -22.18 -4.69
N ARG A 51 17.33 -21.87 -3.87
CA ARG A 51 17.11 -21.52 -2.47
C ARG A 51 16.31 -20.22 -2.37
N LEU A 52 15.30 -20.20 -1.51
CA LEU A 52 14.53 -19.00 -1.20
C LEU A 52 15.45 -17.88 -0.72
N GLY A 53 15.37 -16.73 -1.38
CA GLY A 53 16.14 -15.55 -1.04
C GLY A 53 15.44 -14.72 0.03
N ILE A 54 16.18 -13.77 0.63
CA ILE A 54 15.62 -12.77 1.53
C ILE A 54 14.53 -11.94 0.82
N ASP A 55 14.65 -11.74 -0.50
CA ASP A 55 13.65 -11.05 -1.31
C ASP A 55 12.29 -11.76 -1.29
N ASP A 56 12.26 -13.10 -1.32
CA ASP A 56 11.02 -13.86 -1.35
C ASP A 56 10.28 -13.77 0.00
N TYR A 57 11.01 -13.81 1.12
CA TYR A 57 10.42 -13.60 2.44
C TYR A 57 9.79 -12.21 2.59
N LEU A 58 10.45 -11.17 2.08
CA LEU A 58 9.91 -9.81 2.12
C LEU A 58 8.60 -9.69 1.33
N VAL A 59 8.52 -10.32 0.15
CA VAL A 59 7.30 -10.33 -0.68
C VAL A 59 6.15 -11.08 0.02
N VAL A 60 6.45 -12.20 0.69
CA VAL A 60 5.46 -12.92 1.51
C VAL A 60 4.96 -12.06 2.66
N VAL A 61 5.86 -11.43 3.41
CA VAL A 61 5.50 -10.53 4.52
C VAL A 61 4.63 -9.38 4.04
N SER A 62 4.96 -8.77 2.90
CA SER A 62 4.13 -7.73 2.30
C SER A 62 2.72 -8.22 1.98
N THR A 63 2.59 -9.43 1.44
CA THR A 63 1.28 -10.00 1.09
C THR A 63 0.45 -10.33 2.34
N LEU A 64 1.09 -10.76 3.43
CA LEU A 64 0.41 -10.93 4.71
C LEU A 64 -0.09 -9.58 5.26
N LEU A 65 0.70 -8.52 5.11
CA LEU A 65 0.32 -7.17 5.50
C LEU A 65 -0.85 -6.63 4.66
N SER A 66 -0.89 -6.89 3.35
CA SER A 66 -2.03 -6.48 2.51
C SER A 66 -3.31 -7.22 2.88
N ILE A 67 -3.23 -8.53 3.15
CA ILE A 67 -4.38 -9.31 3.62
C ILE A 67 -4.89 -8.76 4.95
N LEU A 68 -3.99 -8.43 5.87
CA LEU A 68 -4.35 -7.84 7.16
C LEU A 68 -5.01 -6.46 6.99
N HIS A 69 -4.52 -5.63 6.07
CA HIS A 69 -5.14 -4.35 5.72
C HIS A 69 -6.57 -4.54 5.20
N VAL A 70 -6.79 -5.47 4.26
CA VAL A 70 -8.14 -5.77 3.73
C VAL A 70 -9.07 -6.26 4.83
N ALA A 71 -8.59 -7.11 5.75
CA ALA A 71 -9.38 -7.59 6.87
C ALA A 71 -9.83 -6.44 7.80
N PHE A 72 -8.91 -5.53 8.17
CA PHE A 72 -9.26 -4.38 8.99
C PHE A 72 -10.22 -3.42 8.30
N ILE A 73 -10.04 -3.16 7.00
CA ILE A 73 -10.96 -2.33 6.22
C ILE A 73 -12.34 -2.99 6.09
N ALA A 74 -12.41 -4.30 5.91
CA ALA A 74 -13.69 -5.02 5.87
C ALA A 74 -14.47 -4.87 7.19
N VAL A 75 -13.77 -5.00 8.32
CA VAL A 75 -14.35 -4.76 9.65
C VAL A 75 -14.78 -3.29 9.79
N ALA A 76 -13.94 -2.34 9.40
CA ALA A 76 -14.28 -0.91 9.43
C ALA A 76 -15.56 -0.60 8.62
N ILE A 77 -15.70 -1.19 7.43
CA ILE A 77 -16.88 -1.04 6.57
C ILE A 77 -18.13 -1.62 7.24
N SER A 78 -18.00 -2.73 7.98
CA SER A 78 -19.12 -3.31 8.74
C SER A 78 -19.66 -2.37 9.83
N TYR A 79 -18.79 -1.52 10.39
CA TYR A 79 -19.16 -0.44 11.32
C TYR A 79 -19.56 0.87 10.61
N GLY A 80 -19.66 0.86 9.28
CA GLY A 80 -20.13 2.00 8.48
C GLY A 80 -19.05 2.86 7.83
N ALA A 81 -17.78 2.44 7.83
CA ALA A 81 -16.75 3.15 7.07
C ALA A 81 -17.10 3.20 5.57
N GLY A 82 -16.99 4.39 4.97
CA GLY A 82 -17.38 4.65 3.58
C GLY A 82 -18.78 5.23 3.40
N ARG A 83 -19.57 5.38 4.48
CA ARG A 83 -20.80 6.18 4.54
C ARG A 83 -20.53 7.52 5.22
N HIS A 84 -21.40 8.50 5.01
CA HIS A 84 -21.28 9.81 5.67
C HIS A 84 -21.42 9.69 7.17
N ILE A 85 -20.49 10.28 7.95
CA ILE A 85 -20.42 10.18 9.42
C ILE A 85 -21.77 10.53 10.08
N ALA A 86 -22.52 11.49 9.53
CA ALA A 86 -23.81 11.89 10.09
C ALA A 86 -24.93 10.84 9.94
N THR A 87 -24.74 9.83 9.08
CA THR A 87 -25.72 8.74 8.86
C THR A 87 -25.46 7.52 9.75
N LEU A 88 -24.36 7.52 10.51
CA LEU A 88 -23.97 6.39 11.36
C LEU A 88 -24.53 6.52 12.79
N PRO A 89 -24.84 5.39 13.44
CA PRO A 89 -25.08 5.37 14.87
C PRO A 89 -23.85 5.87 15.64
N PRO A 90 -24.01 6.72 16.67
CA PRO A 90 -22.88 7.34 17.38
C PRO A 90 -21.95 6.32 18.07
N GLN A 91 -22.45 5.10 18.35
CA GLN A 91 -21.70 3.99 18.93
C GLN A 91 -20.75 3.28 17.94
N ASP A 92 -21.05 3.34 16.64
CA ASP A 92 -20.30 2.62 15.60
C ASP A 92 -19.18 3.47 15.00
N ILE A 93 -19.34 4.81 15.02
CA ILE A 93 -18.34 5.79 14.58
C ILE A 93 -16.93 5.53 15.16
N PRO A 94 -16.75 5.38 16.49
CA PRO A 94 -15.41 5.17 17.05
C PRO A 94 -14.79 3.86 16.56
N HIS A 95 -15.58 2.79 16.44
CA HIS A 95 -15.10 1.50 15.94
C HIS A 95 -14.66 1.60 14.47
N ALA A 96 -15.46 2.23 13.62
CA ALA A 96 -15.11 2.44 12.21
C ALA A 96 -13.79 3.23 12.06
N ILE A 97 -13.58 4.26 12.89
CA ILE A 97 -12.35 5.07 12.90
C ILE A 97 -11.16 4.22 13.37
N VAL A 98 -11.29 3.52 14.50
CA VAL A 98 -10.23 2.64 15.06
C VAL A 98 -9.71 1.67 14.02
N TYR A 99 -10.61 0.91 13.40
CA TYR A 99 -10.23 -0.14 12.46
C TYR A 99 -9.62 0.44 11.18
N THR A 100 -10.08 1.61 10.73
CA THR A 100 -9.48 2.32 9.59
C THR A 100 -8.04 2.77 9.89
N LEU A 101 -7.80 3.31 11.09
CA LEU A 101 -6.47 3.78 11.51
C LEU A 101 -5.50 2.62 11.69
N VAL A 102 -5.93 1.60 12.44
CA VAL A 102 -5.14 0.38 12.68
C VAL A 102 -4.86 -0.33 11.36
N GLY A 103 -5.82 -0.37 10.43
CA GLY A 103 -5.65 -0.92 9.10
C GLY A 103 -4.74 -0.09 8.19
N SER A 104 -4.61 1.21 8.41
CA SER A 104 -3.75 2.07 7.57
C SER A 104 -2.27 1.74 7.72
N THR A 105 -1.81 1.36 8.92
CA THR A 105 -0.42 0.98 9.17
C THR A 105 0.05 -0.24 8.35
N PRO A 106 -0.59 -1.43 8.42
CA PRO A 106 -0.22 -2.56 7.57
C PRO A 106 -0.43 -2.26 6.09
N GLY A 107 -1.42 -1.42 5.73
CA GLY A 107 -1.63 -0.96 4.37
C GLY A 107 -0.41 -0.21 3.81
N VAL A 108 0.10 0.79 4.54
CA VAL A 108 1.29 1.55 4.12
C VAL A 108 2.53 0.66 4.07
N LEU A 109 2.74 -0.19 5.08
CA LEU A 109 3.87 -1.12 5.09
C LEU A 109 3.84 -2.09 3.91
N SER A 110 2.65 -2.52 3.47
CA SER A 110 2.49 -3.37 2.30
C SER A 110 3.00 -2.72 1.00
N PHE A 111 3.05 -1.39 0.90
CA PHE A 111 3.64 -0.73 -0.28
C PHE A 111 5.15 -0.57 -0.18
N VAL A 112 5.68 -0.41 1.03
CA VAL A 112 7.11 -0.16 1.28
C VAL A 112 7.94 -1.43 1.14
N VAL A 113 7.49 -2.53 1.74
CA VAL A 113 8.25 -3.78 1.83
C VAL A 113 8.59 -4.39 0.44
N PRO A 114 7.66 -4.48 -0.54
CA PRO A 114 7.97 -5.00 -1.87
C PRO A 114 9.02 -4.19 -2.61
N LYS A 115 9.01 -2.86 -2.46
CA LYS A 115 9.96 -1.97 -3.14
C LYS A 115 11.39 -2.24 -2.68
N PHE A 116 11.59 -2.45 -1.37
CA PHE A 116 12.88 -2.88 -0.85
C PHE A 116 13.28 -4.26 -1.38
N ALA A 117 12.35 -5.22 -1.42
CA ALA A 117 12.64 -6.55 -1.97
C ALA A 117 13.13 -6.46 -3.43
N ILE A 118 12.46 -5.65 -4.25
CA ILE A 118 12.82 -5.42 -5.66
C ILE A 118 14.17 -4.70 -5.78
N VAL A 119 14.43 -3.68 -4.97
CA VAL A 119 15.71 -2.95 -4.99
C VAL A 119 16.87 -3.85 -4.59
N ILE A 120 16.70 -4.69 -3.56
CA ILE A 120 17.70 -5.69 -3.14
C ILE A 120 17.93 -6.71 -4.27
N LEU A 121 16.86 -7.20 -4.90
CA LEU A 121 16.92 -8.14 -6.00
C LEU A 121 17.68 -7.55 -7.20
N LEU A 122 17.32 -6.33 -7.62
CA LEU A 122 17.97 -5.60 -8.71
C LEU A 122 19.45 -5.33 -8.39
N ALA A 123 19.76 -4.89 -7.18
CA ALA A 123 21.13 -4.64 -6.75
C ALA A 123 21.99 -5.91 -6.74
N LYS A 124 21.38 -7.09 -6.49
CA LYS A 124 22.06 -8.39 -6.50
C LYS A 124 22.25 -8.95 -7.92
N ILE A 125 21.26 -8.81 -8.81
CA ILE A 125 21.30 -9.42 -10.14
C ILE A 125 22.04 -8.55 -11.16
N LEU A 126 21.75 -7.25 -11.20
CA LEU A 126 22.32 -6.34 -12.20
C LEU A 126 23.71 -5.82 -11.80
N ASP A 127 24.05 -5.92 -10.51
CA ASP A 127 25.23 -5.32 -9.88
C ASP A 127 25.58 -3.93 -10.45
N PRO A 128 24.69 -2.94 -10.27
CA PRO A 128 24.92 -1.61 -10.80
C PRO A 128 26.20 -0.97 -10.26
N GLY A 129 26.78 -0.07 -11.04
CA GLY A 129 27.87 0.80 -10.59
C GLY A 129 27.54 1.49 -9.27
N ARG A 130 28.57 1.73 -8.44
CA ARG A 130 28.42 2.20 -7.04
C ARG A 130 27.48 3.40 -6.87
N TRP A 131 27.55 4.36 -7.80
CA TRP A 131 26.69 5.56 -7.81
C TRP A 131 25.21 5.23 -8.02
N HIS A 132 24.89 4.31 -8.92
CA HIS A 132 23.51 3.94 -9.20
C HIS A 132 22.92 3.07 -8.07
N LYS A 133 23.75 2.19 -7.47
CA LYS A 133 23.37 1.45 -6.27
C LYS A 133 23.04 2.41 -5.11
N LEU A 134 23.87 3.43 -4.89
CA LEU A 134 23.62 4.47 -3.89
C LEU A 134 22.32 5.23 -4.19
N PHE A 135 22.10 5.65 -5.44
CA PHE A 135 20.88 6.34 -5.84
C PHE A 135 19.61 5.53 -5.56
N MET A 136 19.59 4.23 -5.91
CA MET A 136 18.48 3.32 -5.63
C MET A 136 18.19 3.19 -4.12
N TRP A 137 19.22 3.11 -3.29
CA TRP A 137 19.05 3.07 -1.83
C TRP A 137 18.52 4.37 -1.27
N VAL A 138 19.02 5.51 -1.75
CA VAL A 138 18.58 6.85 -1.31
C VAL A 138 17.11 7.08 -1.66
N ILE A 139 16.69 6.82 -2.90
CA ILE A 139 15.29 7.01 -3.30
C ILE A 139 14.34 6.08 -2.51
N SER A 140 14.77 4.84 -2.23
CA SER A 140 14.02 3.89 -1.40
C SER A 140 13.88 4.38 0.05
N ALA A 141 14.97 4.91 0.61
CA ALA A 141 14.97 5.47 1.96
C ALA A 141 14.07 6.71 2.08
N VAL A 142 14.12 7.61 1.10
CA VAL A 142 13.26 8.80 1.03
C VAL A 142 11.78 8.41 0.93
N TYR A 143 11.43 7.46 0.06
CA TYR A 143 10.06 6.96 -0.05
C TYR A 143 9.56 6.33 1.27
N SER A 144 10.43 5.60 1.95
CA SER A 144 10.11 4.96 3.23
C SER A 144 9.91 5.97 4.34
N LEU A 145 10.74 7.01 4.38
CA LEU A 145 10.59 8.11 5.33
C LEU A 145 9.27 8.86 5.11
N MET A 146 8.91 9.13 3.85
CA MET A 146 7.63 9.73 3.51
C MET A 146 6.46 8.85 3.96
N SER A 147 6.58 7.52 3.80
CA SER A 147 5.58 6.55 4.23
C SER A 147 5.40 6.53 5.75
N VAL A 148 6.50 6.57 6.51
CA VAL A 148 6.46 6.70 7.97
C VAL A 148 5.81 8.03 8.38
N GLY A 149 6.14 9.12 7.68
CA GLY A 149 5.53 10.44 7.90
C GLY A 149 4.01 10.41 7.76
N ILE A 150 3.48 9.72 6.75
CA ILE A 150 2.03 9.58 6.56
C ILE A 150 1.38 8.74 7.64
N VAL A 151 1.99 7.61 8.04
CA VAL A 151 1.47 6.82 9.16
C VAL A 151 1.40 7.70 10.41
N VAL A 152 2.49 8.40 10.75
CA VAL A 152 2.52 9.30 11.91
C VAL A 152 1.46 10.40 11.80
N ALA A 153 1.29 11.01 10.62
CA ALA A 153 0.27 12.03 10.40
C ALA A 153 -1.16 11.49 10.62
N VAL A 154 -1.45 10.27 10.16
CA VAL A 154 -2.74 9.61 10.39
C VAL A 154 -3.03 9.39 11.87
N TRP A 155 -2.01 9.02 12.66
CA TRP A 155 -2.17 8.80 14.10
C TRP A 155 -2.23 10.11 14.91
N LEU A 156 -1.54 11.17 14.46
CA LEU A 156 -1.39 12.44 15.18
C LEU A 156 -2.22 13.60 14.60
N GLN A 157 -3.16 13.33 13.69
CA GLN A 157 -3.96 14.38 13.03
C GLN A 157 -4.87 15.19 13.97
N CYS A 158 -5.10 14.73 15.21
CA CYS A 158 -5.95 15.40 16.21
C CYS A 158 -5.20 15.69 17.51
N THR A 159 -5.47 16.88 18.08
CA THR A 159 -4.94 17.32 19.36
C THR A 159 -6.09 17.64 20.34
N PRO A 160 -6.23 16.90 21.46
CA PRO A 160 -5.49 15.68 21.84
C PRO A 160 -5.88 14.46 20.99
N VAL A 161 -5.01 13.45 20.90
CA VAL A 161 -5.25 12.22 20.10
C VAL A 161 -6.57 11.54 20.48
N GLY A 162 -6.99 11.65 21.76
CA GLY A 162 -8.26 11.13 22.27
C GLY A 162 -9.53 11.65 21.56
N VAL A 163 -9.45 12.79 20.87
CA VAL A 163 -10.57 13.36 20.09
C VAL A 163 -11.00 12.42 18.98
N GLN A 164 -10.04 11.72 18.36
CA GLN A 164 -10.28 10.81 17.25
C GLN A 164 -11.09 9.57 17.66
N TRP A 165 -10.97 9.14 18.92
CA TRP A 165 -11.55 7.90 19.43
C TRP A 165 -12.83 8.12 20.22
N TYR A 166 -12.90 9.19 21.01
CA TYR A 166 -13.99 9.44 21.95
C TYR A 166 -14.84 10.65 21.59
N GLY A 167 -14.54 11.36 20.49
CA GLY A 167 -15.24 12.60 20.14
C GLY A 167 -15.08 13.69 21.19
N ALA A 168 -13.98 13.67 21.95
CA ALA A 168 -13.67 14.68 22.96
C ALA A 168 -13.50 16.08 22.32
N LYS A 169 -13.59 17.14 23.12
CA LYS A 169 -13.32 18.50 22.62
C LYS A 169 -11.84 18.63 22.22
N GLY A 170 -11.59 19.01 20.98
CA GLY A 170 -10.26 19.39 20.50
C GLY A 170 -10.27 19.76 19.04
N THR A 171 -9.07 19.94 18.48
CA THR A 171 -8.88 20.38 17.09
C THR A 171 -8.23 19.27 16.29
N CYS A 172 -8.79 19.00 15.11
CA CYS A 172 -8.20 18.09 14.13
C CYS A 172 -7.75 18.86 12.90
N TRP A 173 -6.77 18.31 12.19
CA TRP A 173 -6.34 18.85 10.91
C TRP A 173 -7.46 18.77 9.87
N SER A 174 -7.42 19.67 8.90
CA SER A 174 -8.37 19.64 7.79
C SER A 174 -8.19 18.34 6.99
N PRO A 175 -9.28 17.65 6.62
CA PRO A 175 -9.23 16.41 5.84
C PRO A 175 -8.53 16.59 4.49
N ILE A 176 -8.47 17.82 3.97
CA ILE A 176 -7.78 18.18 2.73
C ILE A 176 -6.27 17.93 2.85
N ILE A 177 -5.67 18.21 4.02
CA ILE A 177 -4.22 18.08 4.23
C ILE A 177 -3.81 16.61 4.09
N LEU A 178 -4.50 15.72 4.82
CA LEU A 178 -4.19 14.30 4.81
C LEU A 178 -4.52 13.65 3.45
N SER A 179 -5.63 14.05 2.83
CA SER A 179 -6.02 13.54 1.50
C SER A 179 -5.00 13.95 0.43
N THR A 180 -4.52 15.20 0.45
CA THR A 180 -3.51 15.69 -0.49
C THR A 180 -2.15 15.00 -0.26
N ALA A 181 -1.74 14.85 1.00
CA ALA A 181 -0.50 14.13 1.32
C ALA A 181 -0.54 12.67 0.84
N SER A 182 -1.67 11.99 1.05
CA SER A 182 -1.87 10.60 0.60
C SER A 182 -1.85 10.48 -0.94
N LEU A 183 -2.43 11.46 -1.64
CA LEU A 183 -2.36 11.52 -3.11
C LEU A 183 -0.92 11.68 -3.61
N VAL A 184 -0.16 12.62 -3.02
CA VAL A 184 1.26 12.84 -3.37
C VAL A 184 2.08 11.58 -3.13
N HIS A 185 1.86 10.90 -2.00
CA HIS A 185 2.50 9.61 -1.73
C HIS A 185 2.16 8.59 -2.81
N GLY A 186 0.88 8.44 -3.16
CA GLY A 186 0.45 7.55 -4.24
C GLY A 186 1.17 7.83 -5.57
N ILE A 187 1.29 9.10 -5.96
CA ILE A 187 2.00 9.50 -7.18
C ILE A 187 3.49 9.14 -7.11
N CYS A 188 4.17 9.50 -6.02
CA CYS A 188 5.57 9.15 -5.82
C CYS A 188 5.79 7.63 -5.80
N SER A 189 4.84 6.87 -5.25
CA SER A 189 4.84 5.41 -5.26
C SER A 189 4.82 4.89 -6.69
N ALA A 190 3.87 5.34 -7.51
CA ALA A 190 3.72 4.93 -8.89
C ALA A 190 4.94 5.28 -9.75
N LEU A 191 5.52 6.47 -9.57
CA LEU A 191 6.74 6.88 -10.25
C LEU A 191 7.92 5.96 -9.87
N PHE A 192 8.01 5.57 -8.61
CA PHE A 192 9.06 4.67 -8.18
C PHE A 192 8.88 3.26 -8.74
N ASP A 193 7.65 2.76 -8.82
CA ASP A 193 7.34 1.47 -9.45
C ASP A 193 7.65 1.50 -10.95
N LEU A 194 7.34 2.60 -11.64
CA LEU A 194 7.71 2.82 -13.04
C LEU A 194 9.22 2.81 -13.24
N TYR A 195 9.97 3.48 -12.37
CA TYR A 195 11.44 3.46 -12.40
C TYR A 195 11.99 2.03 -12.21
N LEU A 196 11.47 1.28 -11.24
CA LEU A 196 11.89 -0.09 -10.96
C LEU A 196 11.51 -1.07 -12.09
N ALA A 197 10.46 -0.79 -12.87
CA ALA A 197 10.07 -1.58 -14.03
C ALA A 197 10.93 -1.24 -15.28
N VAL A 198 11.19 0.05 -15.51
CA VAL A 198 11.96 0.52 -16.68
C VAL A 198 13.44 0.17 -16.55
N TYR A 199 14.01 0.29 -15.35
CA TYR A 199 15.44 0.05 -15.12
C TYR A 199 15.95 -1.33 -15.59
N PRO A 200 15.39 -2.47 -15.14
CA PRO A 200 15.82 -3.79 -15.61
C PRO A 200 15.56 -3.96 -17.10
N THR A 201 14.50 -3.35 -17.65
CA THR A 201 14.17 -3.43 -19.08
C THR A 201 15.26 -2.79 -19.95
N ILE A 202 15.70 -1.57 -19.61
CA ILE A 202 16.76 -0.88 -20.36
C ILE A 202 18.09 -1.65 -20.25
N VAL A 203 18.48 -2.02 -19.02
CA VAL A 203 19.73 -2.75 -18.79
C VAL A 203 19.70 -4.10 -19.50
N MET A 204 18.54 -4.77 -19.54
CA MET A 204 18.36 -5.99 -20.31
C MET A 204 18.62 -5.75 -21.80
N VAL A 205 17.95 -4.79 -22.43
CA VAL A 205 18.12 -4.51 -23.87
C VAL A 205 19.59 -4.22 -24.22
N THR A 206 20.34 -3.55 -23.33
CA THR A 206 21.77 -3.27 -23.56
C THR A 206 22.68 -4.48 -23.32
N ILE A 207 22.42 -5.31 -22.30
CA ILE A 207 23.24 -6.51 -21.97
C ILE A 207 22.91 -7.71 -22.90
N PHE A 208 21.72 -7.74 -23.49
CA PHE A 208 21.18 -8.88 -24.23
C PHE A 208 21.91 -9.27 -25.50
N VAL A 209 22.77 -8.40 -26.03
CA VAL A 209 23.64 -8.77 -27.16
C VAL A 209 24.63 -9.87 -26.77
N ILE A 210 24.86 -10.13 -25.47
CA ILE A 210 26.04 -10.89 -25.02
C ILE A 210 25.73 -12.23 -24.30
N ASN A 211 24.61 -12.43 -23.56
CA ASN A 211 24.45 -13.65 -22.72
C ASN A 211 23.00 -14.13 -22.45
N TRP A 212 22.58 -15.20 -23.13
CA TRP A 212 21.24 -15.83 -23.04
C TRP A 212 20.87 -16.43 -21.67
N LYS A 213 21.85 -16.83 -20.83
CA LYS A 213 21.54 -17.40 -19.50
C LYS A 213 20.95 -16.38 -18.52
N LYS A 214 21.28 -15.09 -18.69
CA LYS A 214 20.72 -13.99 -17.89
C LYS A 214 19.30 -13.60 -18.32
N LYS A 215 18.92 -13.87 -19.58
CA LYS A 215 17.55 -13.75 -20.12
C LYS A 215 16.57 -14.60 -19.32
N VAL A 216 16.90 -15.88 -19.17
CA VAL A 216 16.00 -16.86 -18.54
C VAL A 216 15.80 -16.55 -17.05
N ALA A 217 16.88 -16.24 -16.32
CA ALA A 217 16.82 -15.99 -14.87
C ALA A 217 16.02 -14.72 -14.47
N LEU A 218 16.06 -13.65 -15.28
CA LEU A 218 15.30 -12.45 -14.96
C LEU A 218 13.85 -12.53 -15.46
N SER A 219 13.62 -13.24 -16.58
CA SER A 219 12.27 -13.52 -17.10
C SER A 219 11.45 -14.36 -16.13
N THR A 220 12.08 -15.34 -15.47
CA THR A 220 11.45 -16.07 -14.36
C THR A 220 11.30 -15.23 -13.09
N ALA A 221 12.24 -14.32 -12.81
CA ALA A 221 12.17 -13.46 -11.62
C ALA A 221 11.14 -12.31 -11.70
N LEU A 222 10.80 -11.82 -12.90
CA LEU A 222 9.82 -10.74 -13.13
C LEU A 222 8.40 -11.25 -13.43
N GLY A 223 8.20 -12.56 -13.57
CA GLY A 223 6.91 -13.16 -13.88
C GLY A 223 6.64 -13.19 -15.39
N PHE A 224 6.99 -14.31 -16.03
CA PHE A 224 6.63 -14.66 -17.41
C PHE A 224 6.90 -13.59 -18.48
N GLY A 225 8.18 -13.40 -18.83
CA GLY A 225 8.57 -12.67 -20.04
C GLY A 225 9.34 -13.56 -21.01
N TYR A 226 8.71 -14.60 -21.57
CA TYR A 226 9.31 -15.36 -22.68
C TYR A 226 9.04 -14.62 -23.99
N TRP A 227 9.75 -13.51 -24.20
CA TRP A 227 9.94 -12.85 -25.49
C TRP A 227 11.41 -12.42 -25.60
#